data_AF-A0A9E2M3C9-F1
#
_entry.id   AF-A0A9E2M3C9-F1
#
_cell.length_a   1.000
_cell.length_b   1.000
_cell.length_c   1.000
_cell.angle_alpha   90.00
_cell.angle_beta   90.00
_cell.angle_gamma   90.00
#
_symmetry.space_group_name_H-M   'P 1'
#
loop_
_entity.id
_entity.type
_entity.pdbx_description
1 polymer ?
#
loop_
_entity_poly.entity_id
_entity_poly.type
_entity_poly.pdbx_seq_one_letter_code
_entity_poly.pdbx_strand_id
1 'polypeptide(L)'
;MWAVRYLLLLILIVLILGFAILNSSQRVFINLPTRLIPDVPLTVVMLSAFCVGILVSFILTVAQTMKMSSDVRASRRKVHQLEMELAALRNRSLEDVDTLDESEVRQE
;
A
#
# COMPACT_ATOMS: atom_id res chain seq x y z
N MET A 1 13.10 -9.46 9.25
CA MET A 1 12.81 -10.70 10.02
C MET A 1 11.45 -10.54 10.70
N TRP A 2 10.44 -11.30 10.28
CA TRP A 2 9.14 -11.45 10.93
C TRP A 2 9.18 -11.46 12.48
N ALA A 3 10.08 -12.24 13.10
CA ALA A 3 10.23 -12.31 14.56
C ALA A 3 10.59 -10.96 15.21
N VAL A 4 11.54 -10.21 14.64
CA VAL A 4 11.96 -8.89 15.16
C VAL A 4 10.80 -7.89 15.11
N ARG A 5 9.98 -7.95 14.06
CA ARG A 5 8.78 -7.11 13.93
C ARG A 5 7.78 -7.37 15.06
N TYR A 6 7.52 -8.64 15.38
CA TYR A 6 6.60 -9.01 16.45
C TYR A 6 7.17 -8.69 17.83
N LEU A 7 8.47 -8.86 18.05
CA LEU A 7 9.13 -8.48 19.30
C LEU A 7 9.03 -6.97 19.56
N LEU A 8 9.29 -6.14 18.54
CA LEU A 8 9.12 -4.68 18.65
C LEU A 8 7.67 -4.29 18.94
N LEU A 9 6.70 -4.96 18.31
CA LEU A 9 5.28 -4.76 18.57
C LEU A 9 4.91 -5.12 20.03
N LEU A 10 5.44 -6.23 20.55
CA LEU A 10 5.24 -6.62 21.94
C LEU A 10 5.79 -5.56 22.90
N ILE A 11 7.03 -5.13 22.70
CA ILE A 11 7.68 -4.10 23.51
C ILE A 11 6.85 -2.81 23.50
N LEU A 12 6.38 -2.40 22.32
CA LEU A 12 5.53 -1.23 22.16
C LEU A 12 4.22 -1.36 22.96
N ILE A 13 3.54 -2.50 22.88
CA ILE A 13 2.31 -2.75 23.64
C ILE A 13 2.57 -2.67 25.14
N VAL A 14 3.64 -3.31 25.63
CA VAL A 14 4.01 -3.28 27.05
C VAL A 14 4.29 -1.84 27.50
N LEU A 15 4.99 -1.05 26.69
CA LEU A 15 5.29 0.34 26.98
C LEU A 15 4.02 1.19 27.07
N ILE A 16 3.08 1.01 26.13
CA ILE A 16 1.80 1.73 26.10
C ILE A 16 0.95 1.36 27.32
N LEU A 17 0.84 0.07 27.64
CA LEU A 17 0.09 -0.40 28.82
C LEU A 17 0.72 0.11 30.11
N GLY A 18 2.04 -0.01 30.24
CA GLY A 18 2.77 0.51 31.40
C GLY A 18 2.52 2.00 31.58
N PHE A 19 2.68 2.80 30.51
CA PHE A 19 2.37 4.22 30.53
C PHE A 19 0.92 4.50 30.95
N ALA A 20 -0.05 3.77 30.40
CA ALA A 20 -1.47 3.94 30.72
C ALA A 20 -1.80 3.64 32.20
N ILE A 21 -1.20 2.60 32.77
CA ILE A 21 -1.39 2.22 34.18
C ILE A 21 -0.74 3.28 35.09
N LEU A 22 0.52 3.64 34.84
CA LEU A 22 1.27 4.59 35.65
C LEU A 22 0.64 6.00 35.65
N ASN A 23 -0.06 6.36 34.58
CA ASN A 23 -0.71 7.66 34.44
C ASN A 23 -2.26 7.60 34.59
N SER A 24 -2.80 6.48 35.08
CA SER A 24 -4.26 6.26 35.14
C SER A 24 -5.01 7.25 36.05
N SER A 25 -4.36 7.77 37.09
CA SER A 25 -4.94 8.76 38.01
C SER A 25 -4.83 10.20 37.50
N GLN A 26 -4.08 10.43 36.42
CA GLN A 26 -3.83 11.78 35.91
C GLN A 26 -5.03 12.29 35.12
N ARG A 27 -5.46 13.51 35.45
CA ARG A 27 -6.55 14.21 34.77
C ARG A 27 -6.03 15.46 34.08
N VAL A 28 -6.58 15.77 32.92
CA VAL A 28 -6.14 16.86 32.05
C VAL A 28 -7.31 17.72 31.59
N PHE A 29 -7.00 18.98 31.28
CA PHE A 29 -7.92 19.91 30.66
C PHE A 29 -7.77 19.80 29.15
N ILE A 30 -8.88 19.51 28.45
CA ILE A 30 -8.89 19.50 27.00
C ILE A 30 -9.43 20.84 26.53
N ASN A 31 -8.59 21.60 25.84
CA ASN A 31 -8.97 22.85 25.22
C ASN A 31 -9.33 22.61 23.75
N LEU A 32 -10.62 22.43 23.46
CA LEU A 32 -11.10 22.42 22.08
C LEU A 32 -11.36 23.87 21.64
N PRO A 33 -11.26 24.17 20.34
CA PRO A 33 -11.60 25.50 19.81
C PRO A 33 -12.97 26.01 20.24
N THR A 34 -13.91 25.09 20.50
CA THR A 34 -15.30 25.40 20.83
C THR A 34 -15.60 25.34 22.32
N ARG A 35 -14.90 24.51 23.12
CA ARG A 35 -15.21 24.25 24.54
C ARG A 35 -13.99 23.75 25.32
N LEU A 36 -13.91 24.16 26.59
CA LEU A 36 -12.97 23.60 27.56
C LEU A 36 -13.65 22.45 28.31
N ILE A 37 -13.04 21.26 28.27
CA ILE A 37 -13.53 20.09 29.01
C ILE A 37 -12.52 19.81 30.13
N PRO A 38 -12.84 20.15 31.38
CA PRO A 38 -11.96 19.89 32.51
C PRO A 38 -12.04 18.43 32.95
N ASP A 39 -11.02 18.01 33.71
CA ASP A 39 -11.02 16.79 34.52
C ASP A 39 -11.16 15.47 33.74
N VAL A 40 -10.64 15.44 32.50
CA VAL A 40 -10.70 14.24 31.66
C VAL A 40 -9.51 13.32 32.00
N PRO A 41 -9.72 12.01 32.24
CA PRO A 41 -8.61 11.08 32.43
C PRO A 41 -7.67 11.06 31.23
N LEU A 42 -6.37 11.24 31.47
CA LEU A 42 -5.34 11.28 30.43
C LEU A 42 -5.38 10.04 29.54
N THR A 43 -5.62 8.87 30.14
CA THR A 43 -5.73 7.59 29.45
C THR A 43 -6.84 7.60 28.38
N VAL A 44 -7.98 8.22 28.66
CA VAL A 44 -9.10 8.31 27.70
C VAL A 44 -8.72 9.21 26.52
N VAL A 45 -8.06 10.33 26.79
CA VAL A 45 -7.59 11.25 25.74
C VAL A 45 -6.57 10.55 24.83
N MET A 46 -5.56 9.93 25.43
CA MET A 46 -4.53 9.19 24.70
C MET A 46 -5.12 8.05 23.87
N LEU A 47 -6.03 7.27 24.45
CA LEU A 47 -6.72 6.18 23.74
C LEU A 47 -7.52 6.72 22.56
N SER A 48 -8.27 7.81 22.74
CA SER A 48 -9.07 8.41 21.67
C SER A 48 -8.19 8.91 20.51
N ALA A 49 -7.08 9.59 20.82
CA ALA A 49 -6.12 10.05 19.82
C ALA A 49 -5.48 8.89 19.06
N PHE A 50 -5.15 7.81 19.77
CA PHE A 50 -4.63 6.59 19.17
C PHE A 50 -5.63 5.92 18.22
N CYS A 51 -6.90 5.79 18.63
CA CYS A 51 -7.97 5.26 17.79
C CYS A 51 -8.17 6.09 16.51
N VAL A 52 -8.16 7.43 16.63
CA VAL A 52 -8.23 8.32 15.45
C VAL A 52 -7.03 8.11 14.54
N GLY A 53 -5.82 8.01 15.09
CA GLY A 53 -4.60 7.71 14.33
C GLY A 53 -4.68 6.40 13.57
N ILE A 54 -5.19 5.33 14.19
CA ILE A 54 -5.44 4.04 13.54
C ILE A 54 -6.45 4.20 12.40
N LEU A 55 -7.56 4.89 12.65
CA LEU A 55 -8.62 5.05 11.67
C LEU A 55 -8.12 5.80 10.42
N VAL A 56 -7.41 6.90 10.62
CA VAL A 56 -6.79 7.68 9.53
C VAL A 56 -5.77 6.82 8.77
N SER A 57 -4.90 6.11 9.49
CA SER A 57 -3.89 5.24 8.87
C SER A 57 -4.53 4.12 8.07
N PHE A 58 -5.63 3.54 8.57
CA PHE A 58 -6.40 2.52 7.88
C PHE A 58 -6.99 3.05 6.58
N ILE A 59 -7.66 4.21 6.62
CA ILE A 59 -8.25 4.84 5.43
C ILE A 59 -7.17 5.13 4.37
N LEU A 60 -6.04 5.70 4.78
CA LEU A 60 -4.90 5.96 3.88
C LEU A 60 -4.36 4.66 3.27
N THR A 61 -4.18 3.62 4.09
CA THR A 61 -3.67 2.32 3.63
C THR A 61 -4.63 1.67 2.64
N VAL A 62 -5.94 1.71 2.90
CA VAL A 62 -6.97 1.18 1.97
C VAL A 62 -6.92 1.93 0.65
N ALA A 63 -6.90 3.26 0.67
CA ALA A 63 -6.82 4.08 -0.54
C ALA A 63 -5.55 3.77 -1.36
N GLN A 64 -4.39 3.66 -0.70
CA GLN A 64 -3.13 3.29 -1.35
C GLN A 64 -3.18 1.87 -1.95
N THR A 65 -3.75 0.91 -1.22
CA THR A 65 -3.85 -0.48 -1.67
C THR A 65 -4.75 -0.60 -2.91
N MET A 66 -5.84 0.16 -2.96
CA MET A 66 -6.71 0.22 -4.15
C MET A 66 -5.96 0.78 -5.36
N LYS A 67 -5.21 1.88 -5.18
CA LYS A 67 -4.40 2.48 -6.25
C LYS A 67 -3.28 1.54 -6.74
N MET A 68 -2.56 0.89 -5.82
CA MET A 68 -1.55 -0.11 -6.18
C MET A 68 -2.16 -1.26 -6.99
N SER A 69 -3.35 -1.72 -6.61
CA SER A 69 -4.03 -2.80 -7.33
C SER A 69 -4.43 -2.39 -8.76
N SER A 70 -4.88 -1.15 -8.96
CA SER A 70 -5.16 -0.63 -10.31
C SER A 70 -3.89 -0.49 -11.15
N ASP A 71 -2.80 0.01 -10.55
CA ASP A 71 -1.52 0.21 -11.23
C ASP A 71 -0.91 -1.13 -11.66
N VAL A 72 -0.99 -2.16 -10.80
CA VAL A 72 -0.55 -3.52 -11.15
C VAL A 72 -1.34 -4.09 -12.31
N ARG A 73 -2.67 -3.90 -12.35
CA ARG A 73 -3.51 -4.35 -13.46
C ARG A 73 -3.20 -3.60 -14.76
N ALA A 74 -3.00 -2.29 -14.69
CA ALA A 74 -2.65 -1.47 -15.84
C ALA A 74 -1.27 -1.86 -16.40
N SER A 75 -0.28 -2.06 -15.53
CA SER A 75 1.06 -2.50 -15.92
C SER A 75 1.04 -3.89 -16.56
N ARG A 76 0.27 -4.84 -16.02
CA ARG A 76 0.11 -6.17 -16.64
C ARG A 76 -0.51 -6.12 -18.03
N ARG A 77 -1.51 -5.25 -18.24
CA ARG A 77 -2.12 -5.06 -19.56
C ARG A 77 -1.12 -4.50 -20.58
N LYS A 78 -0.31 -3.52 -20.19
CA LYS A 78 0.73 -2.95 -21.05
C LYS A 78 1.79 -3.98 -21.44
N VAL A 79 2.25 -4.79 -20.47
CA VAL A 79 3.19 -5.88 -20.75
C VAL A 79 2.60 -6.84 -21.79
N HIS A 80 1.36 -7.28 -21.60
CA HIS A 80 0.72 -8.20 -22.53
C HIS A 80 0.51 -7.60 -23.93
N GLN A 81 0.14 -6.32 -24.01
CA GLN A 81 0.01 -5.63 -25.28
C GLN A 81 1.35 -5.54 -26.03
N LEU A 82 2.42 -5.15 -25.33
CA LEU A 82 3.76 -5.08 -25.90
C LEU A 82 4.25 -6.45 -26.36
N GLU A 83 3.95 -7.52 -25.61
CA GLU A 83 4.25 -8.90 -26.02
C GLU A 83 3.53 -9.28 -27.33
N MET A 84 2.25 -8.93 -27.48
CA MET A 84 1.50 -9.17 -28.72
C MET A 84 2.04 -8.36 -29.91
N GLU A 85 2.39 -7.09 -29.70
CA GLU A 85 2.98 -6.25 -30.74
C GLU A 85 4.33 -6.81 -31.20
N LEU A 86 5.16 -7.29 -30.26
CA LEU A 86 6.44 -7.93 -30.57
C LEU A 86 6.23 -9.24 -31.35
N ALA A 87 5.23 -10.03 -30.97
CA ALA A 87 4.88 -11.27 -31.68
C ALA A 87 4.39 -11.00 -33.11
N ALA A 88 3.56 -9.97 -33.29
CA ALA A 88 3.06 -9.55 -34.61
C ALA A 88 4.20 -9.04 -35.51
N LEU A 89 5.12 -8.23 -34.97
CA LEU A 89 6.32 -7.78 -35.68
C LEU A 89 7.23 -8.94 -36.08
N ARG A 90 7.43 -9.91 -35.18
CA ARG A 90 8.21 -11.11 -35.47
C ARG A 90 7.58 -11.94 -36.59
N ASN A 91 6.27 -12.18 -36.53
CA ASN A 91 5.59 -12.95 -37.57
C ASN A 91 5.65 -12.26 -38.94
N ARG A 92 5.47 -10.93 -38.98
CA ARG A 92 5.59 -10.17 -40.23
C ARG A 92 6.99 -10.26 -40.84
N SER A 93 8.02 -10.15 -40.01
CA SER A 93 9.41 -10.30 -40.45
C SER A 93 9.74 -11.70 -40.99
N LEU A 94 9.04 -12.75 -40.56
CA LEU A 94 9.25 -14.11 -41.07
C LEU A 94 8.55 -14.33 -42.40
N GLU A 95 7.36 -13.76 -42.58
CA GLU A 95 6.62 -13.82 -43.85
C GLU A 95 7.31 -13.02 -44.96
N ASP A 96 7.94 -11.89 -44.61
CA ASP A 96 8.81 -11.15 -45.52
C ASP A 96 10.07 -11.96 -45.91
N VAL A 97 10.52 -12.92 -45.11
CA VAL A 97 11.69 -13.79 -45.44
C VAL A 97 11.25 -14.98 -46.31
N ASP A 98 10.15 -15.64 -45.98
CA ASP A 98 9.62 -16.77 -46.77
C ASP A 98 9.23 -16.34 -48.20
N THR A 99 8.70 -15.13 -48.35
CA THR A 99 8.35 -14.57 -49.67
C THR A 99 9.57 -14.23 -50.53
N LEU A 100 10.71 -13.92 -49.91
CA LEU A 100 11.97 -13.69 -50.63
C LEU A 100 12.55 -15.01 -51.16
N ASP A 101 12.56 -16.07 -50.34
CA ASP A 101 13.00 -17.42 -50.75
C ASP A 101 12.13 -17.98 -51.89
N GLU A 102 10.81 -17.83 -51.84
CA GLU A 102 9.93 -18.28 -52.94
C GLU A 102 10.13 -17.48 -54.23
N SER A 103 10.52 -16.21 -54.13
CA SER A 103 10.75 -15.36 -55.30
C SER A 103 12.09 -15.63 -55.98
N GLU A 104 13.12 -16.04 -55.23
CA GLU A 104 14.41 -16.47 -55.79
C GLU A 104 14.31 -17.86 -56.44
N VAL A 105 13.59 -18.81 -55.83
CA VAL A 105 13.38 -20.17 -56.37
C VAL A 105 12.56 -20.17 -57.67
N ARG A 106 11.75 -19.15 -57.92
CA ARG A 106 10.94 -19.03 -59.16
C ARG A 106 11.68 -18.36 -60.33
N GLN A 107 12.87 -17.80 -60.07
CA GLN A 107 13.67 -17.11 -61.09
C GLN A 107 14.85 -17.94 -61.62
N GLU A 108 15.14 -19.11 -61.03
CA GLU A 108 15.99 -20.17 -61.61
C GLU A 108 15.17 -21.15 -62.46
#